data_AF-A0AAV1QH90-F1
#
_entry.id   AF-A0AAV1QH90-F1
#
_cell.length_a   1.000
_cell.length_b   1.000
_cell.length_c   1.000
_cell.angle_alpha   90.00
_cell.angle_beta   90.00
_cell.angle_gamma   90.00
#
_symmetry.space_group_name_H-M   'P 1'
#
loop_
_entity.id
_entity.type
_entity.pdbx_description
1 polymer ?
#
loop_
_entity_poly.entity_id
_entity_poly.type
_entity_poly.pdbx_seq_one_letter_code
_entity_poly.pdbx_strand_id
1 'polypeptide(L)'
;QSLNDKRKKNLFTRKFPFYKKEASEQETSDVDQHVTSNASDSESSYRGQEEYVLSYEPVSQQEVNYTRPVIILGPMKDRINDDLISEFPDKFGSCVPHTTRPKRDYEVDGRDYHFVVSREQMEKDIQDHKFIEAGQYNNHLYGTSVQSVREVAEKFEFIIHFAIVQGDTLEEIYEQVKQIIEEQSGPFIWVQSKEKL
;
A
#
# COMPACT_ATOMS: atom_id res chain seq x y z
N GLN A 1 -21.00 25.54 -28.09
CA GLN A 1 -20.25 25.60 -26.82
C GLN A 1 -20.92 24.65 -25.85
N SER A 2 -20.33 23.48 -25.59
CA SER A 2 -20.89 22.50 -24.66
C SER A 2 -19.76 21.76 -23.92
N LEU A 3 -19.68 22.09 -22.63
CA LEU A 3 -19.50 21.26 -21.45
C LEU A 3 -18.83 19.87 -21.55
N ASN A 4 -17.88 19.73 -20.61
CA ASN A 4 -17.41 18.53 -19.89
C ASN A 4 -16.04 17.98 -20.29
N ASP A 5 -15.04 18.60 -19.67
CA ASP A 5 -13.68 18.07 -19.61
C ASP A 5 -13.57 16.92 -18.60
N LYS A 6 -12.71 15.97 -18.98
CA LYS A 6 -12.73 14.57 -18.57
C LYS A 6 -12.14 14.38 -17.16
N ARG A 7 -12.94 13.94 -16.20
CA ARG A 7 -12.45 13.30 -14.97
C ARG A 7 -11.85 11.93 -15.31
N LYS A 8 -10.53 11.90 -15.54
CA LYS A 8 -9.73 10.67 -15.46
C LYS A 8 -9.79 10.16 -14.01
N LYS A 9 -10.57 9.12 -13.75
CA LYS A 9 -10.52 8.39 -12.48
C LYS A 9 -9.33 7.43 -12.56
N ASN A 10 -8.17 7.87 -12.10
CA ASN A 10 -7.03 6.99 -11.87
C ASN A 10 -7.37 6.06 -10.70
N LEU A 11 -7.06 4.76 -10.85
CA LEU A 11 -7.31 3.66 -9.92
C LEU A 11 -6.63 3.78 -8.53
N PHE A 12 -5.95 4.91 -8.25
CA PHE A 12 -5.31 5.20 -6.96
C PHE A 12 -6.17 6.04 -6.01
N THR A 13 -7.45 6.30 -6.32
CA THR A 13 -8.35 6.99 -5.38
C THR A 13 -8.87 6.05 -4.29
N ARG A 14 -8.00 5.32 -3.58
CA ARG A 14 -8.32 4.99 -2.19
C ARG A 14 -8.13 6.29 -1.42
N LYS A 15 -9.24 6.96 -1.09
CA LYS A 15 -9.21 8.05 -0.11
C LYS A 15 -8.56 7.48 1.15
N PHE A 16 -7.35 7.97 1.46
CA PHE A 16 -6.65 7.59 2.67
C PHE A 16 -7.56 7.91 3.88
N PRO A 17 -7.76 6.96 4.81
CA PRO A 17 -8.72 7.08 5.90
C PRO A 17 -8.45 8.23 6.88
N PHE A 18 -7.32 8.93 6.75
CA PHE A 18 -6.84 9.93 7.69
C PHE A 18 -7.36 11.36 7.46
N TYR A 19 -8.16 11.61 6.41
CA TYR A 19 -8.82 12.91 6.22
C TYR A 19 -10.04 13.06 7.14
N LYS A 20 -9.81 13.04 8.47
CA LYS A 20 -10.68 13.73 9.43
C LYS A 20 -9.90 14.91 9.98
N LYS A 21 -10.24 16.09 9.49
CA LYS A 21 -9.87 17.35 10.11
C LYS A 21 -10.64 17.42 11.43
N GLU A 22 -9.96 17.28 12.57
CA GLU A 22 -10.59 17.51 13.86
C GLU A 22 -11.03 18.97 13.92
N ALA A 23 -12.35 19.19 13.95
CA ALA A 23 -12.95 20.48 14.14
C ALA A 23 -13.15 20.68 15.65
N SER A 24 -12.28 21.53 16.22
CA SER A 24 -12.53 22.49 17.30
C SER A 24 -13.49 22.09 18.44
N GLU A 25 -12.89 22.01 19.62
CA GLU A 25 -13.52 22.10 20.94
C GLU A 25 -14.46 23.33 21.05
N GLN A 26 -15.67 23.12 21.56
CA GLN A 26 -16.40 24.11 22.36
C GLN A 26 -17.47 23.43 23.23
N GLU A 27 -17.51 23.89 24.47
CA GLU A 27 -18.20 23.48 25.72
C GLU A 27 -19.72 23.22 25.54
N THR A 28 -20.47 22.48 26.40
CA THR A 28 -20.72 22.70 27.84
C THR A 28 -21.43 21.50 28.54
N SER A 29 -21.07 21.27 29.82
CA SER A 29 -21.87 20.83 31.02
C SER A 29 -22.99 19.75 30.95
N ASP A 30 -22.87 18.65 31.71
CA ASP A 30 -23.48 18.44 33.05
C ASP A 30 -23.58 16.95 33.51
N VAL A 31 -22.84 16.63 34.58
CA VAL A 31 -23.16 15.90 35.84
C VAL A 31 -24.00 14.59 35.91
N ASP A 32 -23.35 13.60 36.56
CA ASP A 32 -23.80 12.53 37.50
C ASP A 32 -24.09 11.04 37.12
N GLN A 33 -23.21 10.19 37.70
CA GLN A 33 -23.39 8.93 38.46
C GLN A 33 -24.55 7.96 38.15
N HIS A 34 -24.24 6.68 37.85
CA HIS A 34 -24.13 5.59 38.85
C HIS A 34 -24.09 4.21 38.16
N VAL A 35 -23.41 3.27 38.83
CA VAL A 35 -23.15 1.87 38.50
C VAL A 35 -24.44 1.02 38.50
N THR A 36 -24.63 0.11 37.52
CA THR A 36 -24.89 -1.34 37.72
C THR A 36 -24.84 -2.12 36.38
N SER A 37 -24.28 -3.32 36.46
CA SER A 37 -24.30 -4.38 35.44
C SER A 37 -25.71 -4.94 35.22
N ASN A 38 -26.10 -5.21 33.96
CA ASN A 38 -26.65 -6.49 33.49
C ASN A 38 -27.06 -6.41 32.01
N ALA A 39 -26.94 -7.57 31.34
CA ALA A 39 -27.14 -7.81 29.93
C ALA A 39 -28.45 -7.23 29.36
N SER A 40 -28.37 -6.62 28.18
CA SER A 40 -29.50 -6.52 27.26
C SER A 40 -29.01 -6.51 25.82
N ASP A 41 -29.44 -7.54 25.12
CA ASP A 41 -29.35 -7.77 23.70
C ASP A 41 -29.96 -6.58 22.96
N SER A 42 -29.22 -5.98 22.04
CA SER A 42 -29.72 -4.89 21.18
C SER A 42 -29.05 -5.00 19.83
N GLU A 43 -29.61 -5.91 19.02
CA GLU A 43 -29.58 -5.84 17.57
C GLU A 43 -29.94 -4.42 17.10
N SER A 44 -28.93 -3.61 16.78
CA SER A 44 -29.12 -2.41 15.96
C SER A 44 -27.81 -1.90 15.36
N SER A 45 -27.34 -2.57 14.31
CA SER A 45 -26.80 -1.87 13.14
C SER A 45 -26.62 -2.81 11.96
N TYR A 46 -27.72 -3.45 11.52
CA TYR A 46 -27.90 -3.74 10.09
C TYR A 46 -28.06 -2.43 9.32
N ARG A 47 -27.02 -1.58 9.32
CA ARG A 47 -26.80 -0.68 8.19
C ARG A 47 -26.37 -1.61 7.08
N GLY A 48 -27.29 -1.88 6.15
CA GLY A 48 -27.05 -2.74 4.99
C GLY A 48 -25.67 -2.47 4.42
N GLN A 49 -24.74 -3.39 4.67
CA GLN A 49 -23.59 -3.53 3.83
C GLN A 49 -24.17 -4.07 2.53
N GLU A 50 -24.23 -3.24 1.48
CA GLU A 50 -24.31 -3.77 0.13
C GLU A 50 -23.16 -4.78 0.04
N GLU A 51 -23.51 -6.07 0.01
CA GLU A 51 -22.55 -7.15 -0.08
C GLU A 51 -21.79 -6.94 -1.38
N TYR A 52 -20.54 -6.49 -1.26
CA TYR A 52 -19.70 -6.19 -2.40
C TYR A 52 -19.26 -7.52 -3.02
N VAL A 53 -20.06 -8.06 -3.93
CA VAL A 53 -19.74 -9.30 -4.64
C VAL A 53 -18.68 -9.01 -5.69
N LEU A 54 -17.49 -9.56 -5.48
CA LEU A 54 -16.41 -9.57 -6.48
C LEU A 54 -16.88 -10.41 -7.68
N SER A 55 -16.98 -9.80 -8.86
CA SER A 55 -17.39 -10.47 -10.09
C SER A 55 -16.22 -10.54 -11.09
N TYR A 56 -16.34 -9.86 -12.22
CA TYR A 56 -15.34 -9.90 -13.29
C TYR A 56 -14.92 -8.49 -13.65
N GLU A 57 -13.62 -8.31 -13.86
CA GLU A 57 -13.04 -7.10 -14.41
C GLU A 57 -12.45 -7.44 -15.79
N PRO A 58 -12.92 -6.81 -16.87
CA PRO A 58 -12.37 -7.08 -18.19
C PRO A 58 -10.92 -6.60 -18.23
N VAL A 59 -10.02 -7.47 -18.68
CA VAL A 59 -8.58 -7.20 -18.80
C VAL A 59 -8.09 -7.50 -20.22
N SER A 60 -7.00 -6.85 -20.60
CA SER A 60 -6.30 -7.07 -21.87
C SER A 60 -4.82 -7.30 -21.62
N GLN A 61 -4.17 -8.13 -22.44
CA GLN A 61 -2.73 -8.33 -22.36
C GLN A 61 -1.99 -7.15 -23.01
N GLN A 62 -0.95 -6.68 -22.33
CA GLN A 62 -0.05 -5.66 -22.85
C GLN A 62 1.41 -6.09 -22.60
N GLU A 63 2.27 -5.93 -23.60
CA GLU A 63 3.71 -6.14 -23.46
C GLU A 63 4.36 -4.96 -22.73
N VAL A 64 5.29 -5.26 -21.82
CA VAL A 64 6.05 -4.26 -21.06
C VAL A 64 7.55 -4.51 -21.13
N ASN A 65 8.31 -3.43 -21.07
CA ASN A 65 9.78 -3.43 -21.13
C ASN A 65 10.42 -2.88 -19.84
N TYR A 66 9.69 -2.97 -18.72
CA TYR A 66 10.17 -2.53 -17.41
C TYR A 66 9.97 -3.65 -16.39
N THR A 67 10.86 -3.68 -15.40
CA THR A 67 10.75 -4.55 -14.23
C THR A 67 9.51 -4.18 -13.42
N ARG A 68 8.60 -5.14 -13.27
CA ARG A 68 7.41 -4.98 -12.43
C ARG A 68 7.79 -5.16 -10.95
N PRO A 69 7.25 -4.32 -10.05
CA PRO A 69 7.45 -4.45 -8.61
C PRO A 69 6.55 -5.54 -8.00
N VAL A 70 7.14 -6.33 -7.09
CA VAL A 70 6.43 -7.33 -6.28
C VAL A 70 5.94 -6.69 -5.00
N ILE A 71 4.67 -6.93 -4.68
CA ILE A 71 4.08 -6.54 -3.40
C ILE A 71 3.52 -7.78 -2.74
N ILE A 72 4.05 -8.08 -1.56
CA ILE A 72 3.66 -9.21 -0.73
C ILE A 72 2.80 -8.66 0.40
N LEU A 73 1.55 -9.13 0.45
CA LEU A 73 0.60 -8.77 1.49
C LEU A 73 0.31 -9.99 2.36
N GLY A 74 0.25 -9.79 3.67
CA GLY A 74 -0.08 -10.86 4.61
C GLY A 74 0.85 -10.88 5.83
N PRO A 75 0.56 -11.76 6.80
CA PRO A 75 1.49 -12.04 7.88
C PRO A 75 2.82 -12.53 7.29
N MET A 76 3.93 -12.29 7.99
CA MET A 76 5.27 -12.76 7.60
C MET A 76 5.82 -12.21 6.27
N LYS A 77 5.18 -11.19 5.67
CA LYS A 77 5.66 -10.53 4.44
C LYS A 77 7.13 -10.12 4.50
N ASP A 78 7.59 -9.67 5.67
CA ASP A 78 8.96 -9.18 5.87
C ASP A 78 9.96 -10.32 5.76
N ARG A 79 9.64 -11.49 6.35
CA ARG A 79 10.48 -12.68 6.29
C ARG A 79 10.58 -13.24 4.88
N ILE A 80 9.47 -13.29 4.15
CA ILE A 80 9.46 -13.73 2.74
C ILE A 80 10.30 -12.79 1.88
N ASN A 81 10.19 -11.48 2.11
CA ASN A 81 11.00 -10.49 1.40
C ASN A 81 12.50 -10.72 1.64
N ASP A 82 12.90 -10.90 2.90
CA ASP A 82 14.29 -11.18 3.27
C ASP A 82 14.80 -12.48 2.63
N ASP A 83 14.00 -13.55 2.65
CA ASP A 83 14.35 -14.84 2.07
C ASP A 83 14.50 -14.74 0.53
N LEU A 84 13.60 -14.04 -0.16
CA LEU A 84 13.70 -13.82 -1.61
C LEU A 84 14.95 -13.03 -2.02
N ILE A 85 15.27 -11.95 -1.28
CA ILE A 85 16.47 -11.14 -1.55
C ILE A 85 17.74 -11.94 -1.26
N SER A 86 17.74 -12.74 -0.20
CA SER A 86 18.89 -13.57 0.18
C SER A 86 19.14 -14.70 -0.83
N GLU A 87 18.09 -15.36 -1.31
CA GLU A 87 18.19 -16.48 -2.25
C GLU A 87 18.48 -16.02 -3.69
N PHE A 88 17.93 -14.88 -4.12
CA PHE A 88 18.13 -14.33 -5.46
C PHE A 88 18.54 -12.84 -5.44
N PRO A 89 19.75 -12.52 -4.95
CA PRO A 89 20.22 -11.14 -4.80
C PRO A 89 20.38 -10.41 -6.14
N ASP A 90 20.56 -11.14 -7.23
CA ASP A 90 20.64 -10.57 -8.58
C ASP A 90 19.26 -10.27 -9.19
N LYS A 91 18.18 -10.75 -8.56
CA LYS A 91 16.81 -10.63 -9.06
C LYS A 91 15.95 -9.69 -8.20
N PHE A 92 16.13 -9.73 -6.88
CA PHE A 92 15.32 -8.95 -5.95
C PHE A 92 16.15 -7.92 -5.21
N GLY A 93 15.58 -6.74 -5.04
CA GLY A 93 16.11 -5.69 -4.20
C GLY A 93 14.98 -5.02 -3.43
N SER A 94 15.27 -4.62 -2.19
CA SER A 94 14.36 -3.79 -1.42
C SER A 94 14.51 -2.32 -1.81
N CYS A 95 13.40 -1.61 -1.93
CA CYS A 95 13.42 -0.16 -2.09
C CYS A 95 13.66 0.52 -0.73
N VAL A 96 14.39 1.63 -0.74
CA VAL A 96 14.64 2.41 0.47
C VAL A 96 13.44 3.33 0.75
N PRO A 97 12.72 3.16 1.87
CA PRO A 97 11.59 4.02 2.21
C PRO A 97 12.05 5.39 2.73
N HIS A 98 11.14 6.34 2.80
CA HIS A 98 11.37 7.66 3.39
C HIS A 98 10.82 7.72 4.81
N THR A 99 11.45 8.50 5.68
CA THR A 99 10.91 8.83 7.00
C THR A 99 11.23 10.26 7.42
N THR A 100 10.32 10.88 8.17
CA THR A 100 10.57 12.16 8.87
C THR A 100 11.17 11.97 10.26
N ARG A 101 11.33 10.72 10.70
CA ARG A 101 12.01 10.42 11.95
C ARG A 101 13.48 10.84 11.86
N PRO A 102 14.06 11.45 12.90
CA PRO A 102 15.49 11.68 12.94
C PRO A 102 16.29 10.38 12.78
N LYS A 103 17.36 10.46 11.99
CA LYS A 103 18.32 9.37 11.80
C LYS A 103 18.99 9.02 13.12
N ARG A 104 19.09 7.73 13.43
CA ARG A 104 19.90 7.23 14.57
C ARG A 104 21.38 7.14 14.19
N ASP A 105 22.25 7.06 15.17
CA ASP A 105 23.71 7.07 14.94
C ASP A 105 24.18 5.89 14.09
N TYR A 106 23.54 4.73 14.22
CA TYR A 106 23.87 3.51 13.49
C TYR A 106 23.16 3.37 12.12
N GLU A 107 22.25 4.29 11.78
CA GLU A 107 21.51 4.28 10.52
C GLU A 107 22.24 5.09 9.44
N VAL A 108 22.11 4.65 8.19
CA VAL A 108 22.73 5.27 7.02
C VAL A 108 21.63 5.81 6.10
N ASP A 109 21.72 7.11 5.77
CA ASP A 109 20.80 7.76 4.84
C ASP A 109 20.96 7.17 3.43
N GLY A 110 19.84 6.87 2.76
CA GLY A 110 19.81 6.21 1.47
C GLY A 110 20.09 4.71 1.49
N ARG A 111 20.24 4.10 2.68
CA ARG A 111 20.28 2.64 2.87
C ARG A 111 19.14 2.17 3.76
N ASP A 112 19.06 2.70 4.97
CA ASP A 112 18.04 2.32 5.94
C ASP A 112 16.73 3.08 5.65
N TYR A 113 16.83 4.39 5.50
CA TYR A 113 15.75 5.28 5.07
C TYR A 113 16.33 6.47 4.29
N HIS A 114 15.50 7.14 3.50
CA HIS A 114 15.70 8.53 3.13
C HIS A 114 15.14 9.43 4.24
N PHE A 115 16.04 10.08 4.98
CA PHE A 115 15.67 10.90 6.12
C PHE A 115 15.23 12.30 5.65
N VAL A 116 13.92 12.56 5.71
CA VAL A 116 13.31 13.82 5.31
C VAL A 116 13.25 14.77 6.49
N VAL A 117 14.02 15.87 6.43
CA VAL A 117 14.10 16.85 7.54
C VAL A 117 12.79 17.62 7.73
N SER A 118 12.11 17.99 6.64
CA SER A 118 10.87 18.76 6.70
C SER A 118 9.64 17.84 6.60
N ARG A 119 8.91 17.72 7.71
CA ARG A 119 7.63 17.00 7.74
C ARG A 119 6.62 17.62 6.76
N GLU A 120 6.54 18.94 6.71
CA GLU A 120 5.64 19.68 5.82
C GLU A 120 5.91 19.36 4.34
N GLN A 121 7.20 19.22 3.97
CA GLN A 121 7.58 18.84 2.62
C GLN A 121 7.12 17.40 2.29
N MET A 122 7.31 16.45 3.22
CA MET A 122 6.84 15.08 3.03
C MET A 122 5.31 15.02 2.92
N GLU A 123 4.57 15.79 3.72
CA GLU A 123 3.11 15.87 3.65
C GLU A 123 2.64 16.41 2.29
N LYS A 124 3.32 17.45 1.77
CA LYS A 124 3.06 17.97 0.44
C LYS A 124 3.35 16.92 -0.64
N ASP A 125 4.46 16.22 -0.55
CA ASP A 125 4.82 15.18 -1.54
C ASP A 125 3.84 13.99 -1.49
N ILE A 126 3.29 13.66 -0.33
CA ILE A 126 2.19 12.69 -0.18
C ILE A 126 0.93 13.21 -0.87
N GLN A 127 0.57 14.48 -0.70
CA GLN A 127 -0.59 15.11 -1.36
C GLN A 127 -0.41 15.18 -2.88
N ASP A 128 0.82 15.38 -3.35
CA ASP A 128 1.20 15.42 -4.76
C ASP A 128 1.32 14.01 -5.39
N HIS A 129 0.86 12.96 -4.69
CA HIS A 129 0.87 11.56 -5.15
C HIS A 129 2.27 11.02 -5.51
N LYS A 130 3.32 11.50 -4.84
CA LYS A 130 4.69 10.99 -5.03
C LYS A 130 4.99 9.72 -4.24
N PHE A 131 4.07 9.30 -3.38
CA PHE A 131 4.17 8.10 -2.56
C PHE A 131 3.11 7.08 -2.96
N ILE A 132 3.52 5.81 -3.10
CA ILE A 132 2.60 4.68 -3.34
C ILE A 132 1.96 4.19 -2.04
N GLU A 133 2.69 4.36 -0.93
CA GLU A 133 2.26 4.03 0.41
C GLU A 133 2.84 5.09 1.36
N ALA A 134 2.01 5.57 2.28
CA ALA A 134 2.45 6.43 3.36
C ALA A 134 1.63 6.17 4.62
N GLY A 135 2.28 6.24 5.77
CA GLY A 135 1.68 6.03 7.08
C GLY A 135 2.37 6.86 8.15
N GLN A 136 1.72 6.98 9.30
CA GLN A 136 2.27 7.65 10.47
C GLN A 136 2.47 6.66 11.60
N TYR A 137 3.64 6.68 12.22
CA TYR A 137 3.96 5.88 13.40
C TYR A 137 4.79 6.72 14.38
N ASN A 138 4.43 6.69 15.67
CA ASN A 138 5.07 7.49 16.72
C ASN A 138 5.30 8.96 16.32
N ASN A 139 4.27 9.58 15.74
CA ASN A 139 4.28 10.96 15.26
C ASN A 139 5.30 11.28 14.14
N HIS A 140 5.85 10.27 13.48
CA HIS A 140 6.69 10.42 12.29
C HIS A 140 5.99 9.81 11.08
N LEU A 141 6.16 10.45 9.93
CA LEU A 141 5.71 9.95 8.64
C LEU A 141 6.72 8.96 8.09
N TYR A 142 6.19 7.93 7.45
CA TYR A 142 6.91 6.90 6.72
C TYR A 142 6.23 6.71 5.38
N GLY A 143 6.98 6.41 4.32
CA GLY A 143 6.36 6.11 3.04
C GLY A 143 7.33 5.59 2.00
N THR A 144 6.80 4.84 1.04
CA THR A 144 7.52 4.33 -0.11
C THR A 144 7.22 5.23 -1.31
N SER A 145 8.25 5.92 -1.80
CA SER A 145 8.09 6.86 -2.92
C SER A 145 8.02 6.11 -4.25
N VAL A 146 7.30 6.68 -5.22
CA VAL A 146 7.28 6.18 -6.61
C VAL A 146 8.70 6.16 -7.19
N GLN A 147 9.52 7.14 -6.82
CA GLN A 147 10.90 7.25 -7.27
C GLN A 147 11.76 6.08 -6.76
N SER A 148 11.69 5.76 -5.46
CA SER A 148 12.44 4.65 -4.86
C SER A 148 12.11 3.31 -5.52
N VAL A 149 10.84 3.09 -5.89
CA VAL A 149 10.43 1.89 -6.62
C VAL A 149 10.99 1.90 -8.05
N ARG A 150 10.96 3.04 -8.73
CA ARG A 150 11.48 3.16 -10.09
C ARG A 150 13.00 2.93 -10.14
N GLU A 151 13.75 3.47 -9.17
CA GLU A 151 15.21 3.29 -9.09
C GLU A 151 15.60 1.81 -8.95
N VAL A 152 14.85 1.04 -8.14
CA VAL A 152 15.05 -0.41 -8.04
C VAL A 152 14.64 -1.12 -9.33
N ALA A 153 13.52 -0.74 -9.93
CA ALA A 153 13.04 -1.33 -11.18
C ALA A 153 13.98 -1.09 -12.38
N GLU A 154 14.69 0.04 -12.41
CA GLU A 154 15.69 0.33 -13.46
C GLU A 154 17.01 -0.44 -13.23
N LYS A 155 17.31 -0.81 -11.98
CA LYS A 155 18.55 -1.47 -11.61
C LYS A 155 18.50 -3.00 -11.76
N PHE A 156 17.36 -3.61 -11.45
CA PHE A 156 17.18 -5.06 -11.51
C PHE A 156 16.42 -5.45 -12.76
N GLU A 157 16.88 -6.51 -13.44
CA GLU A 157 16.54 -6.79 -14.84
C GLU A 157 15.31 -7.69 -15.02
N PHE A 158 14.45 -7.94 -14.01
CA PHE A 158 13.31 -8.87 -14.16
C PHE A 158 12.02 -8.54 -13.39
N ILE A 159 10.92 -9.03 -13.96
CA ILE A 159 9.54 -8.55 -13.96
C ILE A 159 8.64 -9.39 -13.05
N ILE A 160 8.05 -8.91 -11.93
CA ILE A 160 6.94 -9.65 -11.26
C ILE A 160 5.88 -8.75 -10.58
N HIS A 161 4.63 -9.22 -10.58
CA HIS A 161 3.38 -8.56 -10.16
C HIS A 161 3.10 -8.56 -8.65
N PHE A 162 2.04 -7.83 -8.25
CA PHE A 162 1.33 -7.98 -6.98
C PHE A 162 0.94 -9.46 -6.78
N ALA A 163 1.54 -10.13 -5.80
CA ALA A 163 1.09 -11.43 -5.34
C ALA A 163 0.49 -11.23 -3.95
N ILE A 164 -0.83 -11.16 -3.88
CA ILE A 164 -1.53 -11.31 -2.60
C ILE A 164 -1.48 -12.80 -2.29
N VAL A 165 -0.46 -13.21 -1.54
CA VAL A 165 -0.34 -14.61 -1.14
C VAL A 165 -0.90 -14.73 0.27
N GLN A 166 -2.07 -15.36 0.36
CA GLN A 166 -2.67 -15.77 1.63
C GLN A 166 -2.43 -17.26 1.80
N GLY A 167 -1.74 -17.63 2.87
CA GLY A 167 -1.53 -19.02 3.27
C GLY A 167 -1.46 -19.12 4.79
N ASP A 168 -1.56 -20.35 5.29
CA ASP A 168 -1.61 -20.61 6.73
C ASP A 168 -0.20 -20.83 7.31
N THR A 169 0.76 -21.26 6.48
CA THR A 169 2.15 -21.52 6.86
C THR A 169 3.15 -20.74 6.01
N LEU A 170 4.32 -20.46 6.56
CA LEU A 170 5.37 -19.72 5.85
C LEU A 170 5.86 -20.46 4.61
N GLU A 171 6.10 -21.78 4.71
CA GLU A 171 6.61 -22.56 3.59
C GLU A 171 5.61 -22.57 2.42
N GLU A 172 4.32 -22.72 2.69
CA GLU A 172 3.28 -22.68 1.64
C GLU A 172 3.21 -21.31 0.96
N ILE A 173 3.21 -20.23 1.75
CA ILE A 173 3.20 -18.87 1.18
C ILE A 173 4.45 -18.66 0.33
N TYR A 174 5.61 -19.11 0.82
CA TYR A 174 6.89 -18.94 0.11
C TYR A 174 6.90 -19.68 -1.24
N GLU A 175 6.48 -20.94 -1.26
CA GLU A 175 6.40 -21.73 -2.50
C GLU A 175 5.36 -21.18 -3.46
N GLN A 176 4.19 -20.74 -2.97
CA GLN A 176 3.19 -20.07 -3.80
C GLN A 176 3.72 -18.76 -4.41
N VAL A 177 4.44 -17.95 -3.62
CA VAL A 177 5.08 -16.73 -4.10
C VAL A 177 6.05 -17.08 -5.24
N LYS A 178 6.92 -18.09 -5.06
CA LYS A 178 7.87 -18.54 -6.10
C LYS A 178 7.18 -19.04 -7.37
N GLN A 179 6.14 -19.85 -7.23
CA GLN A 179 5.40 -20.37 -8.37
C GLN A 179 4.72 -19.25 -9.17
N ILE A 180 4.04 -18.32 -8.48
CA ILE A 180 3.41 -17.15 -9.12
C ILE A 180 4.47 -16.28 -9.80
N ILE A 181 5.60 -16.08 -9.13
CA ILE A 181 6.78 -15.38 -9.65
C ILE A 181 7.20 -15.97 -11.00
N GLU A 182 7.39 -17.29 -11.05
CA GLU A 182 7.86 -17.99 -12.24
C GLU A 182 6.83 -17.94 -13.37
N GLU A 183 5.57 -18.27 -13.07
CA GLU A 183 4.47 -18.31 -14.05
C GLU A 183 4.16 -16.93 -14.66
N GLN A 184 4.33 -15.85 -13.88
CA GLN A 184 3.95 -14.49 -14.28
C GLN A 184 5.15 -13.60 -14.67
N SER A 185 6.35 -14.17 -14.74
CA SER A 185 7.60 -13.46 -15.10
C SER A 185 7.71 -13.07 -16.57
N GLY A 186 6.73 -13.45 -17.40
CA GLY A 186 6.71 -13.13 -18.83
C GLY A 186 6.59 -11.63 -19.14
N PRO A 187 6.82 -11.23 -20.41
CA PRO A 187 6.81 -9.82 -20.83
C PRO A 187 5.39 -9.23 -20.90
N PHE A 188 4.35 -10.03 -20.67
CA PHE A 188 2.96 -9.61 -20.77
C PHE A 188 2.34 -9.36 -19.40
N ILE A 189 1.56 -8.29 -19.31
CA ILE A 189 0.77 -7.94 -18.13
C ILE A 189 -0.70 -7.85 -18.49
N TRP A 190 -1.56 -8.08 -17.51
CA TRP A 190 -2.99 -7.83 -17.62
C TRP A 190 -3.30 -6.41 -17.14
N VAL A 191 -3.84 -5.58 -18.04
CA VAL A 191 -4.32 -4.22 -17.72
C VAL A 191 -5.83 -4.15 -17.89
N GLN A 192 -6.50 -3.37 -17.04
CA GLN A 192 -7.94 -3.15 -17.13
C GLN A 192 -8.32 -2.66 -18.54
N SER A 193 -9.23 -3.39 -19.18
CA SER A 193 -9.75 -3.03 -20.49
C SER A 193 -10.70 -1.85 -20.37
N LYS A 194 -10.64 -0.93 -21.33
CA LYS A 194 -11.60 0.18 -21.45
C LYS A 194 -12.92 -0.26 -22.09
N GLU A 195 -12.94 -1.46 -22.67
CA GLU A 195 -14.13 -2.03 -23.29
C GLU A 195 -15.04 -2.60 -22.20
N LYS A 196 -16.32 -2.21 -22.26
CA LYS A 196 -17.33 -2.80 -21.39
C LYS A 196 -17.75 -4.15 -21.98
N LEU A 197 -17.93 -5.13 -21.08
CA LEU A 197 -18.55 -6.42 -21.38
C LEU A 197 -19.95 -6.25 -21.98
#